data_AF-A0A4W3H4L3-F1
#
_entry.id   AF-A0A4W3H4L3-F1
#
_cell.length_a   1.000
_cell.length_b   1.000
_cell.length_c   1.000
_cell.angle_alpha   90.00
_cell.angle_beta   90.00
_cell.angle_gamma   90.00
#
_symmetry.space_group_name_H-M   'P 1'
#
loop_
_entity.id
_entity.type
_entity.pdbx_description
1 polymer ?
#
loop_
_entity_poly.entity_id
_entity_poly.type
_entity_poly.pdbx_seq_one_letter_code
_entity_poly.pdbx_strand_id
1 'polypeptide(L)'
;MCSLPPSLPPSLPPSLSLIVGPLTISLHLAPSLEIVRYRNPLVGDGGGYSPPDCEARSKTALIVPYRNRQTHLRHFLYHIHPFLQRQQIQYRIYIIHQAGNGTFNRAKLLNVGVKEALRDEQWDCLVLHDVDLLPENDHNLYTCDPHHPKHLSVAMNKFNYRLETHSLYHTVTTLYRVSCEAL
;
A
#
# COMPACT_ATOMS: atom_id res chain seq x y z
N MET A 1 -12.10 11.22 -7.03
CA MET A 1 -11.28 12.40 -6.69
C MET A 1 -11.38 12.61 -5.19
N CYS A 2 -10.38 13.19 -4.54
CA CYS A 2 -10.55 13.59 -3.14
C CYS A 2 -11.57 14.72 -3.03
N SER A 3 -12.37 14.68 -1.98
CA SER A 3 -13.39 15.68 -1.70
C SER A 3 -12.73 16.89 -1.04
N LEU A 4 -13.15 18.11 -1.39
CA LEU A 4 -12.70 19.29 -0.66
C LEU A 4 -13.23 19.23 0.79
N PRO A 5 -12.47 19.69 1.80
CA PRO A 5 -12.96 19.74 3.17
C PRO A 5 -14.17 20.69 3.25
N PRO A 6 -15.17 20.41 4.10
CA PRO A 6 -16.41 21.19 4.17
C PRO A 6 -16.23 22.67 4.57
N SER A 7 -15.02 23.09 4.97
CA SER A 7 -14.70 24.43 5.46
C SER A 7 -13.98 25.37 4.47
N LEU A 8 -13.70 24.94 3.22
CA LEU A 8 -12.97 25.76 2.23
C LEU A 8 -13.91 26.27 1.13
N PRO A 9 -13.83 27.57 0.74
CA PRO A 9 -14.61 28.10 -0.37
C PRO A 9 -14.24 27.41 -1.69
N PRO A 10 -15.20 27.23 -2.62
CA PRO A 10 -14.97 26.53 -3.88
C PRO A 10 -14.22 27.46 -4.85
N SER A 11 -12.90 27.50 -4.79
CA SER A 11 -12.12 28.34 -5.71
C SER A 11 -10.83 27.72 -6.25
N LEU A 12 -10.79 26.38 -6.40
CA LEU A 12 -9.78 25.71 -7.21
C LEU A 12 -10.47 24.69 -8.13
N PRO A 13 -10.11 24.63 -9.43
CA PRO A 13 -10.69 23.66 -10.33
C PRO A 13 -10.43 22.25 -9.78
N PRO A 14 -11.47 21.40 -9.61
CA PRO A 14 -11.32 20.05 -9.13
C PRO A 14 -10.84 19.16 -10.27
N SER A 15 -9.64 19.36 -10.82
CA SER A 15 -9.16 18.47 -11.88
C SER A 15 -7.67 18.63 -12.19
N LEU A 16 -6.84 17.87 -11.48
CA LEU A 16 -5.70 17.18 -12.08
C LEU A 16 -5.57 15.87 -11.29
N SER A 17 -5.93 14.75 -11.91
CA SER A 17 -5.61 13.44 -11.36
C SER A 17 -4.09 13.38 -11.18
N LEU A 18 -3.60 13.15 -9.96
CA LEU A 18 -2.16 13.01 -9.71
C LEU A 18 -1.60 11.68 -10.26
N ILE A 19 -2.47 10.77 -10.69
CA ILE A 19 -2.12 9.50 -11.34
C ILE A 19 -1.47 9.79 -12.68
N VAL A 20 -0.28 9.22 -12.93
CA VAL A 20 0.51 9.45 -14.14
C VAL A 20 0.49 8.27 -15.12
N GLY A 21 0.03 7.10 -14.68
CA GLY A 21 0.01 5.88 -15.44
C GLY A 21 1.25 5.00 -15.25
N PRO A 22 1.82 4.46 -16.33
CA PRO A 22 2.99 3.59 -16.25
C PRO A 22 4.16 4.23 -15.50
N LEU A 23 4.80 3.44 -14.65
CA LEU A 23 5.91 3.85 -13.78
C LEU A 23 7.17 3.07 -14.14
N THR A 24 8.29 3.77 -14.21
CA THR A 24 9.60 3.13 -14.36
C THR A 24 10.08 2.62 -13.01
N ILE A 25 10.26 1.30 -12.90
CA ILE A 25 10.83 0.66 -11.71
C ILE A 25 12.33 0.44 -11.93
N SER A 26 13.15 0.96 -11.01
CA SER A 26 14.61 0.78 -11.03
C SER A 26 15.07 0.08 -9.75
N LEU A 27 15.77 -1.04 -9.94
CA LEU A 27 16.27 -1.91 -8.85
C LEU A 27 17.80 -1.96 -8.78
N HIS A 28 18.51 -1.11 -9.53
CA HIS A 28 19.97 -1.15 -9.60
C HIS A 28 20.65 -0.77 -8.28
N LEU A 29 20.12 0.21 -7.55
CA LEU A 29 20.66 0.66 -6.27
C LEU A 29 19.55 0.85 -5.25
N ALA A 30 19.67 0.16 -4.11
CA ALA A 30 18.73 0.31 -3.02
C ALA A 30 18.93 1.66 -2.31
N PRO A 31 17.91 2.53 -2.28
CA PRO A 31 18.03 3.85 -1.66
C PRO A 31 18.17 3.73 -0.13
N SER A 32 18.87 4.68 0.50
CA SER A 32 18.88 4.76 1.97
C SER A 32 17.51 5.21 2.48
N LEU A 33 17.18 4.88 3.74
CA LEU A 33 15.94 5.35 4.37
C LEU A 33 15.91 6.87 4.51
N GLU A 34 17.07 7.52 4.60
CA GLU A 34 17.19 8.98 4.59
C GLU A 34 16.73 9.58 3.26
N ILE A 35 17.13 8.98 2.13
CA ILE A 35 16.66 9.39 0.80
C ILE A 35 15.14 9.19 0.70
N VAL A 36 14.62 8.06 1.18
CA VAL A 36 13.17 7.79 1.19
C VAL A 36 12.43 8.87 1.98
N ARG A 37 12.92 9.21 3.18
CA ARG A 37 12.33 10.25 4.03
C ARG A 37 12.40 11.63 3.37
N TYR A 38 13.56 12.01 2.86
CA TYR A 38 13.78 13.30 2.19
C TYR A 38 12.83 13.50 0.99
N ARG A 39 12.57 12.44 0.22
CA ARG A 39 11.65 12.50 -0.93
C ARG A 39 10.16 12.52 -0.54
N ASN A 40 9.82 12.18 0.68
CA ASN A 40 8.44 12.05 1.15
C ASN A 40 8.23 12.87 2.44
N PRO A 41 8.35 14.21 2.38
CA PRO A 41 8.29 15.07 3.57
C PRO A 41 6.90 15.08 4.25
N LEU A 42 5.85 14.70 3.52
CA LEU A 42 4.48 14.60 4.05
C LEU A 42 4.20 13.27 4.75
N VAL A 43 5.13 12.30 4.70
CA VAL A 43 5.01 11.04 5.43
C VAL A 43 5.48 11.28 6.86
N GLY A 44 4.54 11.19 7.80
CA GLY A 44 4.78 11.35 9.22
C GLY A 44 5.34 10.09 9.89
N ASP A 45 5.50 10.19 11.21
CA ASP A 45 6.01 9.08 12.02
C ASP A 45 5.14 7.82 11.91
N GLY A 46 5.81 6.67 11.94
CA GLY A 46 5.18 5.38 11.72
C GLY A 46 4.73 5.15 10.26
N GLY A 47 5.26 5.91 9.29
CA GLY A 47 5.03 5.68 7.86
C GLY A 47 3.62 6.00 7.38
N GLY A 48 2.94 6.92 8.07
CA GLY A 48 1.58 7.36 7.76
C GLY A 48 1.55 8.62 6.88
N TYR A 49 0.52 8.75 6.07
CA TYR A 49 0.26 9.93 5.24
C TYR A 49 -1.24 10.19 5.15
N SER A 50 -1.61 11.47 5.13
CA SER A 50 -2.95 11.95 4.77
C SER A 50 -2.82 13.12 3.79
N PRO A 51 -3.66 13.22 2.75
CA PRO A 51 -3.65 14.38 1.86
C PRO A 51 -3.91 15.68 2.63
N PRO A 52 -3.04 16.71 2.51
CA PRO A 52 -3.20 17.94 3.30
C PRO A 52 -4.32 18.84 2.78
N ASP A 53 -4.61 18.76 1.47
CA ASP A 53 -5.47 19.74 0.79
C ASP A 53 -6.92 19.25 0.59
N CYS A 54 -7.24 18.03 1.05
CA CYS A 54 -8.52 17.39 0.77
C CYS A 54 -8.81 16.19 1.68
N GLU A 55 -10.08 15.79 1.75
CA GLU A 55 -10.46 14.53 2.39
C GLU A 55 -10.02 13.35 1.53
N ALA A 56 -9.33 12.40 2.17
CA ALA A 56 -8.85 11.18 1.54
C ALA A 56 -9.98 10.39 0.88
N ARG A 57 -9.70 9.78 -0.28
CA ARG A 57 -10.69 8.93 -0.98
C ARG A 57 -11.06 7.67 -0.19
N SER A 58 -10.11 7.18 0.61
CA SER A 58 -10.22 5.99 1.43
C SER A 58 -9.07 5.99 2.43
N LYS A 59 -9.28 5.35 3.58
CA LYS A 59 -8.26 5.00 4.56
C LYS A 59 -7.78 3.57 4.35
N THR A 60 -6.52 3.41 3.96
CA THR A 60 -5.92 2.11 3.63
C THR A 60 -4.75 1.74 4.56
N ALA A 61 -4.85 0.61 5.26
CA ALA A 61 -3.70 0.00 5.94
C ALA A 61 -2.97 -0.94 4.98
N LEU A 62 -1.68 -0.73 4.74
CA LEU A 62 -0.82 -1.69 4.02
C LEU A 62 -0.10 -2.58 5.02
N ILE A 63 -0.41 -3.88 5.02
CA ILE A 63 0.20 -4.88 5.89
C ILE A 63 1.26 -5.66 5.11
N VAL A 64 2.51 -5.55 5.56
CA VAL A 64 3.67 -6.13 4.89
C VAL A 64 4.39 -7.11 5.82
N PRO A 65 4.30 -8.44 5.57
CA PRO A 65 5.04 -9.42 6.36
C PRO A 65 6.52 -9.35 5.99
N TYR A 66 7.40 -9.33 7.00
CA TYR A 66 8.80 -9.00 6.78
C TYR A 66 9.76 -9.82 7.65
N ARG A 67 10.88 -10.25 7.06
CA ARG A 67 12.07 -10.74 7.77
C ARG A 67 13.30 -10.70 6.87
N ASN A 68 14.42 -10.16 7.37
CA ASN A 68 15.75 -10.22 6.73
C ASN A 68 15.79 -9.82 5.23
N ARG A 69 14.99 -8.82 4.82
CA ARG A 69 14.86 -8.39 3.41
C ARG A 69 15.09 -6.88 3.24
N GLN A 70 16.12 -6.34 3.90
CA GLN A 70 16.32 -4.89 4.04
C GLN A 70 16.46 -4.16 2.69
N THR A 71 17.04 -4.80 1.69
CA THR A 71 17.16 -4.25 0.33
C THR A 71 15.79 -4.13 -0.34
N HIS A 72 14.96 -5.18 -0.28
CA HIS A 72 13.58 -5.13 -0.80
C HIS A 72 12.76 -4.07 -0.06
N LEU A 73 12.85 -4.00 1.27
CA LEU A 73 12.12 -3.00 2.05
C LEU A 73 12.46 -1.56 1.64
N ARG A 74 13.73 -1.28 1.36
CA ARG A 74 14.17 0.04 0.89
C ARG A 74 13.61 0.39 -0.49
N HIS A 75 13.63 -0.56 -1.43
CA HIS A 75 12.97 -0.37 -2.73
C HIS A 75 11.45 -0.22 -2.59
N PHE A 76 10.83 -1.02 -1.74
CA PHE A 76 9.40 -0.98 -1.46
C PHE A 76 8.98 0.41 -0.99
N LEU A 77 9.56 0.91 0.10
CA LEU A 77 9.19 2.21 0.65
C LEU A 77 9.46 3.35 -0.34
N TYR A 78 10.57 3.30 -1.07
CA TYR A 78 10.93 4.31 -2.07
C TYR A 78 9.89 4.44 -3.19
N HIS A 79 9.30 3.32 -3.65
CA HIS A 79 8.33 3.34 -4.75
C HIS A 79 6.89 3.49 -4.24
N ILE A 80 6.55 2.85 -3.12
CA ILE A 80 5.17 2.78 -2.61
C ILE A 80 4.71 4.10 -2.02
N HIS A 81 5.55 4.83 -1.28
CA HIS A 81 5.14 6.12 -0.72
C HIS A 81 4.63 7.11 -1.78
N PRO A 82 5.40 7.44 -2.84
CA PRO A 82 4.91 8.38 -3.85
C PRO A 82 3.76 7.78 -4.67
N PHE A 83 3.73 6.45 -4.86
CA PHE A 83 2.62 5.75 -5.52
C PHE A 83 1.29 5.96 -4.79
N LEU A 84 1.24 5.73 -3.48
CA LEU A 84 0.00 5.89 -2.69
C LEU A 84 -0.39 7.37 -2.52
N GLN A 85 0.59 8.27 -2.39
CA GLN A 85 0.32 9.71 -2.33
C GLN A 85 -0.38 10.23 -3.60
N ARG A 86 0.01 9.77 -4.80
CA ARG A 86 -0.67 10.13 -6.05
C ARG A 86 -2.11 9.61 -6.14
N GLN A 87 -2.45 8.54 -5.41
CA GLN A 87 -3.82 8.05 -5.33
C GLN A 87 -4.70 8.89 -4.38
N GLN A 88 -4.09 9.80 -3.62
CA GLN A 88 -4.76 10.68 -2.65
C GLN A 88 -5.57 9.88 -1.61
N ILE A 89 -4.97 8.82 -1.08
CA ILE A 89 -5.54 8.03 0.02
C ILE A 89 -4.84 8.39 1.32
N GLN A 90 -5.55 8.26 2.44
CA GLN A 90 -4.90 8.21 3.74
C GLN A 90 -4.38 6.80 3.92
N TYR A 91 -3.12 6.64 4.29
CA TYR A 91 -2.55 5.31 4.47
C TYR A 91 -1.54 5.25 5.60
N ARG A 92 -1.33 4.04 6.12
CA ARG A 92 -0.18 3.69 6.97
C ARG A 92 0.39 2.35 6.52
N ILE A 93 1.72 2.23 6.55
CA ILE A 93 2.43 0.99 6.22
C ILE A 93 2.86 0.28 7.50
N TYR A 94 2.35 -0.94 7.71
CA TYR A 94 2.66 -1.80 8.84
C TYR A 94 3.64 -2.89 8.42
N ILE A 95 4.91 -2.73 8.80
CA ILE A 95 5.94 -3.75 8.58
C ILE A 95 5.91 -4.76 9.73
N ILE A 96 5.37 -5.96 9.48
CA ILE A 96 5.22 -7.00 10.50
C ILE A 96 6.45 -7.89 10.51
N HIS A 97 7.39 -7.57 11.40
CA HIS A 97 8.66 -8.28 11.52
C HIS A 97 8.52 -9.60 12.29
N GLN A 98 8.95 -10.71 11.68
CA GLN A 98 9.06 -11.99 12.39
C GLN A 98 10.41 -12.11 13.08
N ALA A 99 10.41 -12.07 14.43
CA ALA A 99 11.60 -12.27 15.23
C ALA A 99 12.10 -13.74 15.20
N GLY A 100 13.41 -13.91 15.37
CA GLY A 100 14.06 -15.21 15.48
C GLY A 100 14.23 -15.96 14.15
N ASN A 101 14.78 -17.18 14.26
CA ASN A 101 15.27 -17.98 13.12
C ASN A 101 14.32 -19.12 12.71
N GLY A 102 13.11 -19.21 13.28
CA GLY A 102 12.14 -20.24 12.93
C GLY A 102 11.63 -20.12 11.48
N THR A 103 10.81 -21.06 11.01
CA THR A 103 10.23 -20.99 9.65
C THR A 103 9.40 -19.71 9.47
N PHE A 104 9.56 -19.04 8.34
CA PHE A 104 8.80 -17.83 8.03
C PHE A 104 7.32 -18.18 7.84
N ASN A 105 6.42 -17.52 8.56
CA ASN A 105 4.98 -17.78 8.47
C ASN A 105 4.26 -16.53 7.97
N ARG A 106 4.18 -16.40 6.65
CA ARG A 106 3.54 -15.27 5.96
C ARG A 106 2.11 -15.02 6.45
N ALA A 107 1.27 -16.06 6.44
CA ALA A 107 -0.14 -15.94 6.80
C ALA A 107 -0.32 -15.47 8.26
N LYS A 108 0.47 -16.00 9.19
CA LYS A 108 0.43 -15.58 10.59
C LYS A 108 0.81 -14.11 10.77
N LEU A 109 1.84 -13.62 10.06
CA LEU A 109 2.24 -12.22 10.13
C LEU A 109 1.18 -11.30 9.52
N LEU A 110 0.53 -11.70 8.43
CA LEU A 110 -0.60 -10.95 7.87
C LEU A 110 -1.75 -10.84 8.89
N ASN A 111 -2.13 -11.95 9.54
CA ASN A 111 -3.18 -11.93 10.56
C ASN A 111 -2.82 -11.05 11.77
N VAL A 112 -1.57 -11.11 12.23
CA VAL A 112 -1.06 -10.20 13.28
C VAL A 112 -1.17 -8.75 12.81
N GLY A 113 -0.71 -8.45 11.60
CA GLY A 113 -0.74 -7.09 11.06
C GLY A 113 -2.15 -6.54 10.89
N VAL A 114 -3.10 -7.35 10.43
CA VAL A 114 -4.52 -6.97 10.37
C VAL A 114 -5.04 -6.61 11.76
N LYS A 115 -4.76 -7.47 12.76
CA LYS A 115 -5.22 -7.23 14.13
C LYS A 115 -4.62 -5.94 14.73
N GLU A 116 -3.33 -5.70 14.53
CA GLU A 116 -2.68 -4.50 15.04
C GLU A 116 -3.10 -3.23 14.28
N ALA A 117 -3.29 -3.31 12.95
CA ALA A 117 -3.78 -2.18 12.17
C ALA A 117 -5.19 -1.75 12.58
N LEU A 118 -6.10 -2.71 12.83
CA LEU A 118 -7.46 -2.43 13.30
C LEU A 118 -7.53 -1.89 14.73
N ARG A 119 -6.45 -2.02 15.52
CA ARG A 119 -6.32 -1.40 16.84
C ARG A 119 -5.82 0.05 16.76
N ASP A 120 -5.01 0.36 15.76
CA ASP A 120 -4.41 1.69 15.57
C ASP A 120 -5.45 2.71 15.04
N GLU A 121 -6.22 2.33 14.02
CA GLU A 121 -7.20 3.23 13.40
C GLU A 121 -8.36 2.44 12.76
N GLN A 122 -9.50 3.12 12.56
CA GLN A 122 -10.60 2.60 11.75
C GLN A 122 -10.27 2.74 10.25
N TRP A 123 -9.65 1.70 9.71
CA TRP A 123 -9.34 1.60 8.28
C TRP A 123 -10.56 1.15 7.46
N ASP A 124 -10.73 1.72 6.27
CA ASP A 124 -11.74 1.28 5.30
C ASP A 124 -11.26 0.04 4.54
N CYS A 125 -9.95 0.00 4.26
CA CYS A 125 -9.32 -0.99 3.41
C CYS A 125 -8.06 -1.57 4.05
N LEU A 126 -7.90 -2.89 3.94
CA LEU A 126 -6.69 -3.61 4.33
C LEU A 126 -6.03 -4.16 3.07
N VAL A 127 -4.76 -3.84 2.84
CA VAL A 127 -3.97 -4.34 1.71
C VAL A 127 -2.91 -5.26 2.24
N LEU A 128 -3.04 -6.56 1.96
CA LEU A 128 -2.04 -7.57 2.27
C LEU A 128 -1.02 -7.56 1.14
N HIS A 129 0.24 -7.27 1.46
CA HIS A 129 1.23 -6.94 0.43
C HIS A 129 2.59 -7.60 0.70
N ASP A 130 3.19 -8.24 -0.31
CA ASP A 130 4.56 -8.74 -0.20
C ASP A 130 5.60 -7.63 -0.41
N VAL A 131 6.67 -7.65 0.38
CA VAL A 131 7.69 -6.59 0.35
C VAL A 131 8.46 -6.48 -0.97
N ASP A 132 8.44 -7.52 -1.81
CA ASP A 132 9.19 -7.60 -3.08
C ASP A 132 8.32 -7.39 -4.33
N LEU A 133 7.05 -7.02 -4.16
CA LEU A 133 6.18 -6.63 -5.27
C LEU A 133 6.11 -5.11 -5.37
N LEU A 134 6.24 -4.57 -6.57
CA LEU A 134 6.15 -3.14 -6.84
C LEU A 134 5.14 -2.90 -7.97
N PRO A 135 4.19 -1.97 -7.81
CA PRO A 135 3.23 -1.67 -8.86
C PRO A 135 3.90 -0.83 -9.97
N GLU A 136 3.69 -1.25 -11.23
CA GLU A 136 4.24 -0.58 -12.41
C GLU A 136 3.26 0.42 -13.05
N ASN A 137 2.06 0.59 -12.50
CA ASN A 137 1.07 1.54 -12.98
C ASN A 137 0.17 2.02 -11.85
N ASP A 138 0.09 3.33 -11.62
CA ASP A 138 -0.71 3.93 -10.54
C ASP A 138 -2.20 4.07 -10.82
N HIS A 139 -2.67 3.60 -11.98
CA HIS A 139 -4.09 3.26 -12.18
C HIS A 139 -4.50 2.01 -11.38
N ASN A 140 -3.55 1.21 -10.90
CA ASN A 140 -3.84 0.10 -9.99
C ASN A 140 -4.12 0.64 -8.57
N LEU A 141 -5.38 1.01 -8.32
CA LEU A 141 -5.77 1.64 -7.06
C LEU A 141 -5.67 0.68 -5.87
N TYR A 142 -5.05 1.15 -4.78
CA TYR A 142 -4.91 0.45 -3.49
C TYR A 142 -6.05 0.87 -2.55
N THR A 143 -7.25 0.71 -3.08
CA THR A 143 -8.53 0.88 -2.38
C THR A 143 -9.31 -0.42 -2.50
N CYS A 144 -10.23 -0.65 -1.57
CA CYS A 144 -11.02 -1.88 -1.52
C CYS A 144 -12.33 -1.72 -2.30
N ASP A 145 -12.80 -2.83 -2.85
CA ASP A 145 -14.18 -2.96 -3.29
C ASP A 145 -15.05 -3.39 -2.09
N PRO A 146 -16.22 -2.79 -1.85
CA PRO A 146 -17.06 -3.10 -0.69
C PRO A 146 -17.62 -4.53 -0.67
N HIS A 147 -17.70 -5.19 -1.83
CA HIS A 147 -18.37 -6.47 -1.98
C HIS A 147 -17.41 -7.65 -2.13
N HIS A 148 -16.25 -7.43 -2.77
CA HIS A 148 -15.34 -8.51 -3.11
C HIS A 148 -13.87 -8.19 -2.83
N PRO A 149 -13.07 -9.16 -2.32
CA PRO A 149 -11.62 -9.06 -2.32
C PRO A 149 -11.08 -8.79 -3.73
N LYS A 150 -10.15 -7.85 -3.85
CA LYS A 150 -9.48 -7.54 -5.13
C LYS A 150 -8.05 -8.06 -5.11
N HIS A 151 -7.69 -8.89 -6.08
CA HIS A 151 -6.30 -9.28 -6.35
C HIS A 151 -5.62 -8.18 -7.17
N LEU A 152 -4.56 -7.56 -6.61
CA LEU A 152 -3.89 -6.40 -7.23
C LEU A 152 -2.70 -6.79 -8.12
N SER A 153 -2.08 -7.94 -7.89
CA SER A 153 -0.87 -8.42 -8.59
C SER A 153 -1.21 -9.50 -9.62
N VAL A 154 -2.11 -9.17 -10.55
CA VAL A 154 -2.61 -10.11 -11.59
C VAL A 154 -1.61 -10.39 -12.71
N ALA A 155 -0.69 -9.46 -12.97
CA ALA A 155 0.28 -9.53 -14.06
C ALA A 155 1.68 -9.19 -13.52
N MET A 156 2.43 -10.19 -13.09
CA MET A 156 3.78 -10.03 -12.55
C MET A 156 4.84 -10.29 -13.63
N ASN A 157 5.91 -9.52 -13.62
CA ASN A 157 7.04 -9.67 -14.55
C ASN A 157 7.66 -11.08 -14.51
N LYS A 158 7.77 -11.70 -13.32
CA LYS A 158 8.26 -13.07 -13.12
C LYS A 158 7.47 -14.11 -13.92
N PHE A 159 6.20 -13.82 -14.22
CA PHE A 159 5.30 -14.67 -15.00
C PHE A 159 5.04 -14.10 -16.40
N ASN A 160 5.96 -13.27 -16.91
CA ASN A 160 5.84 -12.59 -18.21
C ASN A 160 4.49 -11.87 -18.38
N TYR A 161 4.00 -11.26 -17.29
CA TYR A 161 2.71 -10.55 -17.24
C TYR A 161 1.50 -11.41 -17.60
N ARG A 162 1.59 -12.73 -17.39
CA ARG A 162 0.47 -13.67 -17.53
C ARG A 162 -0.06 -14.05 -16.15
N LEU A 163 -1.38 -14.18 -16.06
CA LEU A 163 -2.04 -14.63 -14.83
C LEU A 163 -1.77 -16.12 -14.63
N GLU A 164 -1.15 -16.48 -13.52
CA GLU A 164 -1.06 -17.87 -13.09
C GLU A 164 -2.28 -18.25 -12.25
N THR A 165 -3.03 -19.26 -12.70
CA THR A 165 -4.27 -19.74 -12.06
C THR A 165 -4.05 -20.22 -10.62
N HIS A 166 -2.86 -20.70 -10.27
CA HIS A 166 -2.52 -21.12 -8.90
C HIS A 166 -2.10 -19.97 -7.97
N SER A 167 -1.96 -18.73 -8.47
CA SER A 167 -1.42 -17.58 -7.72
C SER A 167 -2.48 -16.56 -7.30
N LEU A 168 -3.76 -16.87 -7.52
CA LEU A 168 -4.89 -15.92 -7.45
C LEU A 168 -5.04 -15.14 -6.12
N TYR A 169 -4.42 -15.57 -5.02
CA TYR A 169 -4.52 -14.87 -3.72
C TYR A 169 -3.22 -14.87 -2.90
N HIS A 170 -2.08 -15.20 -3.52
CA HIS A 170 -0.84 -15.45 -2.78
C HIS A 170 0.08 -14.24 -2.61
N THR A 171 -0.30 -13.10 -3.17
CA THR A 171 0.59 -11.94 -3.34
C THR A 171 -0.04 -10.67 -2.79
N VAL A 172 -0.49 -9.74 -3.63
CA VAL A 172 -1.12 -8.49 -3.19
C VAL A 172 -2.64 -8.60 -3.30
N THR A 173 -3.33 -8.51 -2.17
CA THR A 173 -4.79 -8.61 -2.11
C THR A 173 -5.35 -7.50 -1.23
N THR A 174 -6.43 -6.87 -1.66
CA THR A 174 -7.20 -5.96 -0.82
C THR A 174 -8.40 -6.69 -0.21
N LEU A 175 -8.67 -6.38 1.05
CA LEU A 175 -9.79 -6.88 1.81
C LEU A 175 -10.51 -5.69 2.42
N TYR A 176 -11.81 -5.57 2.12
CA TYR A 176 -12.65 -4.61 2.79
C TYR A 176 -12.77 -5.02 4.27
N ARG A 177 -12.75 -4.04 5.17
CA ARG A 177 -12.71 -4.29 6.62
C ARG A 177 -13.77 -5.31 7.08
N VAL A 178 -15.01 -5.16 6.60
CA VAL A 178 -16.14 -6.03 6.97
C VAL A 178 -15.90 -7.48 6.50
N SER A 179 -15.23 -7.68 5.37
CA SER A 179 -14.89 -9.01 4.85
C SER A 179 -13.84 -9.73 5.70
N CYS A 180 -13.01 -9.01 6.48
CA CYS A 180 -12.04 -9.62 7.38
C CYS A 180 -12.64 -10.06 8.72
N GLU A 181 -13.67 -9.38 9.23
CA GLU A 181 -14.34 -9.76 10.48
C GLU A 181 -15.18 -11.04 10.34
N ALA A 182 -15.48 -11.46 9.11
CA ALA A 182 -16.24 -12.66 8.77
C ALA A 182 -15.39 -13.94 8.53
N LEU A 183 -14.05 -13.84 8.66
CA LEU A 183 -13.09 -14.96 8.50
C LEU A 183 -12.57 -15.45 9.85
#